data_AF-A0A367LTH4-F1
#
_entry.id   AF-A0A367LTH4-F1
#
_cell.length_a   1.000
_cell.length_b   1.000
_cell.length_c   1.000
_cell.angle_alpha   90.00
_cell.angle_beta   90.00
_cell.angle_gamma   90.00
#
_symmetry.space_group_name_H-M   'P 1'
#
loop_
_entity.id
_entity.type
_entity.pdbx_description
1 polymer ?
#
loop_
_entity_poly.entity_id
_entity_poly.type
_entity_poly.pdbx_seq_one_letter_code
_entity_poly.pdbx_strand_id
1 'polypeptide(L)'
;LAAAFWPKKVIVRLSDFKSNEYANLIGGKLYEPEEENPMLGFRGASRYISESFRDCFELECRALKKVRNEMGLTNVEIMVPF
;
A
#
# COMPACT_ATOMS: atom_id res chain seq x y z
N LEU A 1 7.49 -3.14 -13.54
CA LEU A 1 6.15 -3.77 -13.58
C LEU A 1 5.30 -3.19 -14.71
N ALA A 2 4.72 -2.00 -14.57
CA ALA A 2 3.80 -1.43 -15.57
C ALA A 2 4.39 -1.26 -16.98
N ALA A 3 5.63 -0.77 -17.07
CA ALA A 3 6.34 -0.61 -18.35
C ALA A 3 6.62 -1.96 -19.05
N ALA A 4 6.86 -3.04 -18.29
CA ALA A 4 7.20 -4.35 -18.87
C ALA A 4 6.02 -4.98 -19.64
N PHE A 5 4.79 -4.56 -19.35
CA PHE A 5 3.57 -5.09 -19.99
C PHE A 5 2.83 -4.03 -20.82
N TRP A 6 3.44 -2.88 -21.10
CA TRP A 6 2.78 -1.81 -21.85
C TRP A 6 2.37 -2.27 -23.26
N PRO A 7 1.14 -1.97 -23.75
CA PRO A 7 0.06 -1.21 -23.11
C PRO A 7 -0.99 -2.07 -22.38
N LYS A 8 -0.72 -3.35 -22.13
CA LYS A 8 -1.67 -4.24 -21.43
C LYS A 8 -1.92 -3.73 -20.01
N LYS A 9 -3.16 -3.92 -19.54
CA LYS A 9 -3.61 -3.55 -18.20
C LYS A 9 -2.76 -4.22 -17.13
N VAL A 10 -2.33 -3.44 -16.13
CA VAL A 10 -1.62 -3.90 -14.94
C VAL A 10 -2.36 -3.39 -13.71
N ILE A 11 -2.81 -4.33 -12.87
CA ILE A 11 -3.51 -4.00 -11.62
C ILE A 11 -2.47 -4.00 -10.50
N VAL A 12 -2.27 -2.84 -9.88
CA VAL A 12 -1.39 -2.68 -8.72
C VAL A 12 -2.25 -2.73 -7.47
N ARG A 13 -2.03 -3.76 -6.64
CA ARG A 13 -2.62 -3.86 -5.31
C ARG A 13 -1.80 -3.02 -4.34
N LEU A 14 -2.48 -2.15 -3.58
CA LEU A 14 -1.86 -1.35 -2.53
C LEU A 14 -1.30 -2.24 -1.40
N SER A 15 -0.47 -1.64 -0.55
CA SER A 15 0.18 -2.30 0.57
C SER A 15 -0.81 -3.05 1.49
N ASP A 16 -0.85 -4.37 1.37
CA ASP A 16 -1.73 -5.26 2.13
C ASP A 16 -0.97 -6.00 3.25
N PHE A 17 -0.01 -5.30 3.86
CA PHE A 17 0.78 -5.85 4.94
C PHE A 17 -0.02 -5.87 6.23
N LYS A 18 0.15 -6.95 6.98
CA LYS A 18 -0.31 -7.11 8.36
C LYS A 18 0.63 -6.36 9.31
N SER A 19 0.14 -6.06 10.51
CA SER A 19 0.92 -5.38 11.55
C SER A 19 2.23 -6.10 11.87
N ASN A 20 2.23 -7.44 11.90
CA ASN A 20 3.45 -8.22 12.15
C ASN A 20 4.46 -8.16 10.99
N GLU A 21 4.02 -7.98 9.75
CA GLU A 21 4.90 -7.80 8.59
C GLU A 21 5.55 -6.41 8.62
N TYR A 22 4.79 -5.37 8.94
CA TYR A 22 5.33 -4.03 9.18
C TYR A 22 6.29 -4.01 10.38
N ALA A 23 5.99 -4.75 11.45
CA ALA A 23 6.83 -4.80 12.65
C ALA A 23 8.24 -5.36 12.38
N ASN A 24 8.36 -6.20 11.35
CA ASN A 24 9.63 -6.79 10.93
C ASN A 24 10.49 -5.83 10.07
N LEU A 25 9.96 -4.69 9.65
CA LEU A 25 10.75 -3.64 9.01
C LEU A 25 11.61 -2.92 10.06
N ILE A 26 12.69 -2.29 9.60
CA ILE A 26 13.57 -1.50 10.49
C ILE A 26 12.73 -0.38 11.13
N GLY A 27 12.68 -0.35 12.46
CA GLY A 27 11.88 0.61 13.23
C GLY A 27 10.39 0.25 13.35
N GLY A 28 9.92 -0.81 12.68
CA GLY A 28 8.50 -1.18 12.64
C GLY A 28 7.90 -1.53 14.00
N LYS A 29 8.66 -2.21 14.86
CA LYS A 29 8.22 -2.58 16.22
C LYS A 29 7.81 -1.40 17.10
N LEU A 30 8.22 -0.17 16.78
CA LEU A 30 7.85 1.03 17.54
C LEU A 30 6.47 1.57 17.16
N TYR A 31 5.95 1.19 16.00
CA TYR A 31 4.73 1.74 15.41
C TYR A 31 3.61 0.70 15.26
N GLU A 32 3.95 -0.59 15.21
CA GLU A 32 2.97 -1.66 15.05
C GLU A 32 2.54 -2.26 16.38
N PRO A 33 1.24 -2.33 16.66
CA PRO A 33 0.73 -3.04 17.83
C PRO A 33 0.95 -4.56 17.69
N GLU A 34 1.11 -5.24 18.81
CA GLU A 34 1.08 -6.70 18.85
C GLU A 34 -0.39 -7.17 18.83
N GLU A 35 -0.73 -7.99 17.84
CA GLU A 35 -2.09 -8.48 17.62
C GLU A 35 -2.10 -10.00 17.75
N GLU A 36 -3.03 -10.53 18.55
CA GLU A 36 -3.28 -11.98 18.67
C GLU A 36 -3.61 -12.62 17.31
N ASN A 37 -4.37 -11.91 16.46
CA ASN A 37 -4.78 -12.39 15.13
C ASN A 37 -4.56 -11.35 14.02
N PRO A 38 -3.34 -11.24 13.46
CA PRO A 38 -2.98 -10.23 12.45
C PRO A 38 -3.78 -10.33 11.14
N MET A 39 -4.44 -11.46 10.88
CA MET A 39 -5.28 -11.63 9.69
C MET A 39 -6.58 -10.80 9.75
N LEU A 40 -7.07 -10.53 10.95
CA LEU A 40 -8.31 -9.78 11.23
C LEU A 40 -8.03 -8.40 11.83
N GLY A 41 -6.75 -8.02 11.89
CA GLY A 41 -6.27 -6.82 12.57
C GLY A 41 -6.11 -5.62 11.65
N PHE A 42 -5.17 -4.75 12.01
CA PHE A 42 -4.94 -3.45 11.40
C PHE A 42 -4.27 -3.53 10.02
N ARG A 43 -5.07 -3.66 8.95
CA ARG A 43 -4.60 -3.81 7.57
C ARG A 43 -5.53 -3.19 6.51
N GLY A 44 -5.00 -3.08 5.29
CA GLY A 44 -5.68 -2.58 4.09
C GLY A 44 -6.45 -1.26 4.27
N ALA A 45 -7.68 -1.15 3.75
CA ALA A 45 -8.50 0.05 3.77
C ALA A 45 -8.73 0.59 5.19
N SER A 46 -8.94 -0.29 6.17
CA SER A 46 -9.11 0.12 7.58
C SER A 46 -7.88 0.87 8.11
N ARG A 47 -6.69 0.46 7.66
CA ARG A 47 -5.41 1.09 7.99
C ARG A 47 -5.21 2.40 7.23
N TYR A 48 -5.59 2.48 5.96
CA TYR A 48 -5.40 3.68 5.14
C TYR A 48 -6.16 4.91 5.64
N ILE A 49 -7.32 4.69 6.26
CA ILE A 49 -8.15 5.79 6.80
C ILE A 49 -7.73 6.23 8.21
N SER A 50 -6.93 5.42 8.91
CA SER A 50 -6.48 5.71 10.28
C SER A 50 -5.64 6.98 10.33
N GLU A 51 -5.87 7.83 11.33
CA GLU A 51 -5.08 9.04 11.55
C GLU A 51 -3.59 8.74 11.75
N SER A 52 -3.26 7.62 12.39
CA SER A 52 -1.87 7.21 12.65
C SER A 52 -1.10 6.74 11.40
N PHE A 53 -1.80 6.46 10.29
CA PHE A 53 -1.18 5.87 9.10
C PHE A 53 -1.53 6.60 7.79
N ARG A 54 -2.44 7.57 7.83
CA ARG A 54 -2.90 8.31 6.64
C ARG A 54 -1.75 8.94 5.84
N ASP A 55 -0.74 9.48 6.52
CA ASP A 55 0.42 10.08 5.87
C ASP A 55 1.24 9.04 5.09
N CYS A 56 1.38 7.82 5.62
CA CYS A 56 2.02 6.71 4.91
C CYS A 56 1.24 6.31 3.66
N PHE A 57 -0.09 6.27 3.74
CA PHE A 57 -0.95 6.00 2.60
C PHE A 57 -0.88 7.11 1.53
N GLU A 58 -0.76 8.37 1.94
CA GLU A 58 -0.56 9.49 1.02
C GLU A 58 0.73 9.31 0.21
N LEU A 59 1.83 8.85 0.84
CA LEU A 59 3.08 8.58 0.15
C LEU A 59 2.91 7.51 -0.95
N GLU A 60 2.17 6.43 -0.68
CA GLU A 60 1.86 5.40 -1.67
C GLU A 60 1.00 5.96 -2.83
N CYS A 61 -0.01 6.78 -2.51
CA CYS A 61 -0.81 7.50 -3.50
C CYS A 61 0.03 8.43 -4.38
N ARG A 62 0.97 9.17 -3.80
CA ARG A 62 1.88 10.07 -4.53
C ARG A 62 2.77 9.31 -5.52
N ALA A 63 3.28 8.14 -5.13
CA ALA A 63 4.05 7.29 -6.02
C ALA A 63 3.21 6.82 -7.23
N LEU A 64 1.98 6.37 -7.00
CA LEU A 64 1.07 5.95 -8.08
C LEU A 64 0.66 7.10 -9.00
N LYS A 65 0.41 8.28 -8.43
CA LYS A 65 0.12 9.50 -9.21
C LYS A 65 1.28 9.86 -10.13
N LYS A 66 2.52 9.79 -9.63
CA LYS A 66 3.72 10.03 -10.44
C LYS A 66 3.86 9.02 -11.58
N VAL A 67 3.66 7.72 -11.29
CA VAL A 67 3.72 6.65 -12.30
C VAL A 67 2.71 6.88 -13.43
N ARG A 68 1.47 7.27 -13.11
CA ARG A 68 0.44 7.47 -14.13
C ARG A 68 0.59 8.79 -14.87
N ASN A 69 0.82 9.89 -14.14
CA ASN A 69 0.71 11.25 -14.69
C ASN A 69 2.02 11.80 -15.23
N GLU A 70 3.16 11.49 -14.60
CA GLU A 70 4.47 11.99 -15.02
C GLU A 70 5.20 10.98 -15.90
N MET A 71 5.15 9.69 -15.55
CA MET A 71 5.80 8.64 -16.33
C MET A 71 4.94 8.11 -17.49
N GLY A 72 3.67 8.54 -17.58
CA GLY A 72 2.76 8.19 -18.67
C GLY A 72 2.25 6.74 -18.67
N LEU A 73 2.47 5.98 -17.58
CA LEU A 73 2.05 4.58 -17.49
C LEU A 73 0.57 4.47 -17.09
N THR A 74 -0.31 4.89 -17.99
CA THR A 74 -1.77 4.95 -17.78
C THR A 74 -2.45 3.60 -17.74
N ASN A 75 -1.76 2.52 -18.14
CA ASN A 75 -2.22 1.12 -18.06
C ASN A 75 -2.25 0.57 -16.61
N VAL A 76 -1.80 1.37 -15.63
CA VAL A 76 -1.90 1.06 -14.21
C VAL A 76 -3.31 1.35 -13.69
N GLU A 77 -3.93 0.34 -13.10
CA GLU A 77 -5.15 0.45 -12.29
C GLU A 77 -4.85 0.11 -10.83
N ILE A 78 -5.58 0.73 -9.91
CA ILE A 78 -5.35 0.60 -8.47
C ILE A 78 -6.39 -0.35 -7.88
N MET A 79 -5.93 -1.36 -7.14
CA MET A 79 -6.76 -2.25 -6.35
C MET A 79 -6.55 -1.92 -4.87
N VAL A 80 -7.61 -1.47 -4.20
CA VAL A 80 -7.63 -1.24 -2.75
C VAL A 80 -7.96 -2.57 -2.06
N PRO A 81 -7.05 -3.12 -1.22
CA PRO A 81 -7.31 -4.31 -0.42
C PRO A 81 -8.17 -3.99 0.82
N PHE A 82 -8.38 -5.03 1.64
CA PHE A 82 -9.36 -5.15 2.73
C PHE A 82 -9.47 -3.95 3.68
#